data_AF-A0A6C0AJJ3-F1
#
_entry.id   AF-A0A6C0AJJ3-F1
#
_cell.length_a   1.000
_cell.length_b   1.000
_cell.length_c   1.000
_cell.angle_alpha   90.00
_cell.angle_beta   90.00
_cell.angle_gamma   90.00
#
_symmetry.space_group_name_H-M   'P 1'
#
loop_
_entity.id
_entity.type
_entity.pdbx_description
1 polymer ?
#
loop_
_entity_poly.entity_id
_entity_poly.type
_entity_poly.pdbx_seq_one_letter_code
_entity_poly.pdbx_strand_id
1 'polypeptide(L)' 'MWMALYAAVLFFLLTPGVLLSLPPGGSRTTVALTHAAVFGVVWALTHKMVWRMVGK' A
#
# COMPACT_ATOMS: atom_id res chain seq x y z
N MET A 1 -2.30 6.23 -16.61
CA MET A 1 -1.11 5.36 -16.48
C MET A 1 -0.35 5.62 -15.17
N TRP A 2 -0.03 6.89 -14.83
CA TRP A 2 0.75 7.18 -13.62
C TRP A 2 0.12 6.75 -12.29
N MET A 3 -1.19 6.83 -12.13
CA MET A 3 -1.84 6.34 -10.90
C MET A 3 -1.77 4.82 -10.72
N ALA A 4 -1.75 4.06 -11.81
CA ALA A 4 -1.61 2.61 -11.75
C ALA A 4 -0.18 2.22 -11.34
N LEU A 5 0.83 2.92 -11.87
CA LEU A 5 2.22 2.74 -11.45
C LEU A 5 2.43 3.16 -9.99
N TYR A 6 1.83 4.27 -9.57
CA TYR A 6 1.81 4.69 -8.18
C TYR A 6 1.18 3.62 -7.27
N ALA A 7 0.01 3.08 -7.64
CA ALA A 7 -0.65 2.00 -6.90
C ALA A 7 0.24 0.75 -6.79
N ALA A 8 0.86 0.34 -7.90
CA ALA A 8 1.73 -0.83 -7.95
C ALA A 8 2.96 -0.66 -7.04
N VAL A 9 3.62 0.50 -7.09
CA VAL A 9 4.76 0.81 -6.21
C VAL A 9 4.32 0.83 -4.74
N LEU A 10 3.20 1.48 -4.43
CA LEU A 10 2.69 1.55 -3.07
C LEU A 10 2.36 0.16 -2.51
N PHE A 11 1.71 -0.70 -3.30
CA PHE A 11 1.39 -2.08 -2.94
C PHE A 11 2.67 -2.89 -2.67
N PHE A 12 3.64 -2.81 -3.57
CA PHE A 12 4.92 -3.51 -3.43
C PHE A 12 5.67 -3.08 -2.16
N LEU A 13 5.79 -1.77 -1.91
CA LEU A 13 6.48 -1.26 -0.72
C LEU A 13 5.80 -1.71 0.57
N LEU A 14 4.47 -1.69 0.62
CA LEU A 14 3.73 -2.10 1.82
C LEU A 14 3.62 -3.61 1.99
N THR A 15 4.14 -4.40 1.04
CA THR A 15 4.13 -5.87 1.13
C THR A 15 4.88 -6.31 2.39
N PRO A 16 4.33 -7.26 3.17
CA PRO A 16 4.98 -7.73 4.40
C PRO A 16 6.41 -8.20 4.14
N GLY A 17 7.36 -7.65 4.90
CA GLY A 17 8.80 -7.95 4.77
C GLY A 17 9.60 -7.03 3.83
N VAL A 18 8.95 -6.09 3.13
CA VAL A 18 9.65 -5.04 2.36
C VAL A 18 9.81 -3.77 3.21
N LEU A 19 8.70 -3.11 3.54
CA LEU A 19 8.68 -1.91 4.39
C LEU A 19 7.84 -2.09 5.66
N LEU A 20 6.88 -3.02 5.62
CA LEU A 20 6.00 -3.35 6.74
C LEU A 20 6.38 -4.72 7.30
N SER A 21 6.98 -4.76 8.49
CA SER A 21 7.30 -6.03 9.15
C SER A 21 6.14 -6.43 10.08
N LEU A 22 5.44 -7.50 9.73
CA LEU A 22 4.43 -8.09 10.60
C LEU A 22 5.04 -9.23 11.43
N PRO A 23 4.59 -9.44 12.67
CA PRO A 23 5.16 -10.45 13.55
C PRO A 23 5.14 -11.84 12.90
N PRO A 24 6.26 -12.59 12.93
CA PRO A 24 6.27 -13.96 12.48
C PRO A 24 5.34 -14.79 13.38
N GLY A 25 4.40 -15.52 12.77
CA GLY A 25 3.41 -16.35 13.48
C GLY A 25 1.94 -15.92 13.28
N GLY A 26 1.68 -14.78 12.64
CA GLY A 26 0.32 -14.41 12.21
C GLY A 26 -0.22 -15.36 11.13
N SER A 27 -1.53 -15.63 11.15
CA SER A 27 -2.17 -16.40 10.08
C SER A 27 -2.00 -15.68 8.73
N ARG A 28 -1.93 -16.44 7.62
CA ARG A 28 -1.84 -15.85 6.27
C ARG A 28 -2.96 -14.82 6.03
N THR A 29 -4.16 -15.11 6.54
CA THR A 29 -5.32 -14.21 6.48
C THR A 29 -5.09 -12.92 7.27
N THR A 30 -4.56 -13.00 8.50
CA THR A 30 -4.23 -11.82 9.32
C THR A 30 -3.22 -10.93 8.61
N VAL A 31 -2.15 -11.52 8.07
CA VAL A 31 -1.10 -10.81 7.34
C VAL A 31 -1.66 -10.09 6.11
N ALA A 32 -2.49 -10.78 5.33
CA ALA A 32 -3.15 -10.21 4.16
C ALA A 32 -4.12 -9.08 4.53
N LEU A 33 -4.92 -9.26 5.59
CA LEU A 33 -5.84 -8.24 6.09
C LEU A 33 -5.10 -6.99 6.56
N THR A 34 -4.01 -7.15 7.31
CA THR A 34 -3.21 -6.00 7.77
C THR A 34 -2.57 -5.28 6.59
N HIS A 35 -2.00 -6.00 5.63
CA HIS A 35 -1.44 -5.39 4.43
C HIS A 35 -2.52 -4.61 3.64
N ALA A 36 -3.69 -5.22 3.40
CA ALA A 36 -4.79 -4.59 2.69
C ALA A 36 -5.31 -3.34 3.42
N ALA A 37 -5.44 -3.40 4.75
CA ALA A 37 -5.87 -2.27 5.56
C ALA A 37 -4.86 -1.11 5.49
N VAL A 38 -3.57 -1.39 5.68
CA VAL A 38 -2.53 -0.34 5.60
C VAL A 38 -2.45 0.24 4.19
N PHE A 39 -2.47 -0.59 3.15
CA PHE A 39 -2.51 -0.12 1.77
C PHE A 39 -3.70 0.80 1.50
N GLY A 40 -4.91 0.39 1.91
CA GLY A 40 -6.13 1.17 1.75
C GLY A 40 -6.06 2.52 2.47
N VAL A 41 -5.57 2.54 3.71
CA VAL A 41 -5.40 3.78 4.49
C VAL A 41 -4.40 4.71 3.83
N VAL A 42 -3.21 4.22 3.47
CA VAL A 42 -2.19 5.06 2.85
C VAL A 42 -2.71 5.61 1.53
N TRP A 43 -3.26 4.75 0.66
CA TRP A 43 -3.88 5.17 -0.60
C TRP A 43 -4.95 6.25 -0.40
N ALA A 44 -5.86 6.07 0.55
CA ALA A 44 -6.94 7.03 0.83
C ALA A 44 -6.39 8.42 1.19
N LEU A 45 -5.27 8.48 1.91
CA LEU A 45 -4.64 9.74 2.32
C LEU A 45 -3.83 10.40 1.18
N THR A 46 -3.15 9.61 0.35
CA THR A 46 -2.13 10.14 -0.58
C THR A 46 -2.60 10.22 -2.03
N HIS A 47 -3.61 9.45 -2.46
CA HIS A 47 -3.99 9.38 -3.89
C HIS A 47 -4.38 10.75 -4.47
N LYS A 48 -5.10 11.61 -3.72
CA LYS A 48 -5.48 12.95 -4.19
C LYS A 48 -4.27 13.86 -4.36
N MET A 49 -3.28 13.73 -3.48
CA MET A 49 -2.04 14.50 -3.54
C MET A 49 -1.24 14.09 -4.78
N VAL A 50 -1.03 12.79 -4.97
CA VAL A 50 -0.30 12.26 -6.14
C VAL A 50 -1.02 12.57 -7.45
N TRP A 51 -2.36 12.48 -7.47
CA TRP A 51 -3.17 12.90 -8.61
C TRP A 51 -2.91 14.36 -8.99
N ARG A 52 -2.84 15.27 -8.01
CA ARG A 52 -2.59 16.69 -8.27
C ARG A 52 -1.18 16.99 -8.73
N MET A 53 -0.19 16.19 -8.31
CA MET A 53 1.21 16.37 -8.68
C MET A 53 1.54 15.79 -10.07
N VAL A 54 0.86 14.71 -10.46
CA VAL A 54 1.22 13.94 -11.66
C VAL A 54 0.14 13.99 -12.75
N GLY A 55 -1.10 14.36 -12.40
CA GLY A 55 -2.23 14.51 -13.31
C GLY A 55 -2.58 15.97 -13.66
N LYS A 56 -1.72 16.93 -13.30
CA LYS A 56 -1.75 18.30 -13.82
C LYS A 56 -0.64 18.49 -14.83
#